data_AF-A0A7G8IN43-F1
#
_entry.id   AF-A0A7G8IN43-F1
#
_cell.length_a   1.000
_cell.length_b   1.000
_cell.length_c   1.000
_cell.angle_alpha   90.00
_cell.angle_beta   90.00
_cell.angle_gamma   90.00
#
_symmetry.space_group_name_H-M   'P 1'
#
loop_
_entity.id
_entity.type
_entity.pdbx_description
1 polymer ?
#
loop_
_entity_poly.entity_id
_entity_poly.type
_entity_poly.pdbx_seq_one_letter_code
_entity_poly.pdbx_strand_id
1 'polypeptide(L)'
;MAKGYVLHEGPSPFDGQPIVSIATLHSSNRKTGDMVQTWILPRDLHPLDAVKTGQDSAICGQCPHRGSGTKRTCYVNVGQAPANIWRTYKAGGYAPISSYEEAVQGRVVRFGAYGDPAFMPITVVANLLMFAKGHTGYTHQWFQEFAADYKGIFMASVDSAIEEEMAQSQGWKTFRVYAPDLPIEGAKTCPAQLTDNRVQCERCLLCNGKKANIGIHAHGRAAKQVAGLKPALHRARAVQH
;
A
#
# COMPACT_ATOMS: atom_id res chain seq x y z
N MET A 1 22.03 3.10 16.48
CA MET A 1 20.56 2.94 16.39
C MET A 1 20.26 1.76 15.51
N ALA A 2 19.20 0.99 15.81
CA ALA A 2 18.78 -0.14 14.98
C ALA A 2 18.35 0.34 13.58
N LYS A 3 18.65 -0.43 12.53
CA LYS A 3 18.22 -0.12 11.15
C LYS A 3 16.73 -0.41 10.94
N GLY A 4 16.19 -1.35 11.71
CA GLY A 4 14.86 -1.91 11.56
C GLY A 4 14.70 -3.19 12.36
N TYR A 5 13.50 -3.76 12.30
CA TYR A 5 13.14 -4.99 13.01
C TYR A 5 12.34 -5.93 12.11
N VAL A 6 12.51 -7.24 12.33
CA VAL A 6 11.55 -8.25 11.89
C VAL A 6 10.35 -8.17 12.82
N LEU A 7 9.19 -7.84 12.27
CA LEU A 7 7.93 -7.72 13.01
C LEU A 7 7.23 -9.07 13.15
N HIS A 8 7.26 -9.86 12.08
CA HIS A 8 6.57 -11.14 12.01
C HIS A 8 7.14 -12.00 10.87
N GLU A 9 7.20 -13.30 11.10
CA GLU A 9 7.39 -14.33 10.08
C GLU A 9 6.28 -15.37 10.22
N GLY A 10 5.66 -15.75 9.12
CA GLY A 10 4.52 -16.66 9.16
C GLY A 10 3.92 -16.92 7.79
N PRO A 11 2.83 -17.71 7.75
CA PRO A 11 2.15 -18.01 6.51
C PRO A 11 1.37 -16.78 6.00
N SER A 12 1.40 -16.59 4.68
CA SER A 12 0.50 -15.71 3.95
C SER A 12 -0.96 -16.12 4.22
N PRO A 13 -1.85 -15.18 4.62
CA PRO A 13 -3.27 -15.49 4.79
C PRO A 13 -3.98 -15.84 3.48
N PHE A 14 -3.34 -15.60 2.32
CA PHE A 14 -3.93 -15.86 1.01
C PHE A 14 -3.66 -17.27 0.50
N ASP A 15 -2.44 -17.78 0.67
CA ASP A 15 -1.99 -19.04 0.06
C ASP A 15 -1.05 -19.86 0.96
N GLY A 16 -0.85 -19.47 2.21
CA GLY A 16 -0.02 -20.19 3.19
C GLY A 16 1.49 -20.09 2.96
N GLN A 17 1.95 -19.49 1.86
CA GLN A 17 3.37 -19.34 1.56
C GLN A 17 4.07 -18.46 2.62
N PRO A 18 5.34 -18.75 2.96
CA PRO A 18 6.03 -18.04 4.03
C PRO A 18 6.35 -16.59 3.63
N ILE A 19 5.94 -15.65 4.48
CA ILE A 19 6.20 -14.22 4.36
C ILE A 19 6.93 -13.67 5.59
N VAL A 20 7.54 -12.51 5.41
CA VAL A 20 8.15 -11.73 6.48
C VAL A 20 7.67 -10.29 6.42
N SER A 21 7.32 -9.75 7.58
CA SER A 21 7.01 -8.33 7.81
C SER A 21 8.18 -7.65 8.49
N ILE A 22 8.67 -6.54 7.92
CA ILE A 22 9.84 -5.79 8.41
C ILE A 22 9.47 -4.33 8.60
N ALA A 23 9.94 -3.70 9.68
CA ALA A 23 9.94 -2.25 9.84
C ALA A 23 11.34 -1.68 9.60
N THR A 24 11.44 -0.59 8.84
CA THR A 24 12.66 0.24 8.77
C THR A 24 12.39 1.60 9.42
N LEU A 25 13.27 2.02 10.33
CA LEU A 25 12.99 3.15 11.24
C LEU A 25 13.26 4.54 10.65
N HIS A 26 14.02 4.60 9.55
CA HIS A 26 14.39 5.85 8.90
C HIS A 26 14.11 5.80 7.40
N SER A 27 13.64 6.92 6.87
CA SER A 27 13.38 7.11 5.44
C SER A 27 13.78 8.50 4.98
N SER A 28 14.46 8.58 3.84
CA SER A 28 14.76 9.84 3.14
C SER A 28 13.70 10.18 2.07
N ASN A 29 12.54 9.51 2.09
CA ASN A 29 11.51 9.70 1.07
C ASN A 29 10.82 11.07 1.22
N ARG A 30 11.10 11.98 0.27
CA ARG A 30 10.57 13.34 0.25
C ARG A 30 9.04 13.42 0.30
N LYS A 31 8.31 12.47 -0.30
CA LYS A 31 6.84 12.47 -0.32
C LYS A 31 6.25 12.12 1.05
N THR A 32 6.82 11.13 1.71
CA THR A 32 6.25 10.60 2.96
C THR A 32 6.79 11.30 4.20
N GLY A 33 8.03 11.80 4.15
CA GLY A 33 8.78 12.21 5.35
C GLY A 33 9.47 11.02 6.02
N ASP A 34 10.01 11.24 7.22
CA ASP A 34 10.75 10.23 8.00
C ASP A 34 9.80 9.32 8.80
N MET A 35 8.88 8.68 8.07
CA MET A 35 7.96 7.68 8.61
C MET A 35 8.65 6.32 8.73
N VAL A 36 8.33 5.58 9.79
CA VAL A 36 8.66 4.15 9.88
C VAL A 36 7.96 3.44 8.73
N GLN A 37 8.69 2.73 7.88
CA GLN A 37 8.13 2.03 6.73
C GLN A 37 7.98 0.55 7.05
N THR A 38 6.82 -0.05 6.75
CA THR A 38 6.66 -1.50 6.82
C THR A 38 6.72 -2.14 5.43
N TRP A 39 7.30 -3.34 5.38
CA TRP A 39 7.55 -4.11 4.16
C TRP A 39 7.05 -5.52 4.39
N ILE A 40 6.23 -6.04 3.46
CA ILE A 40 5.78 -7.42 3.45
C ILE A 40 6.45 -8.09 2.26
N LEU A 41 7.29 -9.09 2.53
CA LEU A 41 8.16 -9.72 1.55
C LEU A 41 8.01 -11.25 1.60
N PRO A 42 8.20 -11.96 0.47
CA PRO A 42 8.36 -13.40 0.52
C PRO A 42 9.59 -13.74 1.37
N ARG A 43 9.46 -14.68 2.30
CA ARG A 43 10.54 -15.00 3.24
C ARG A 43 11.72 -15.68 2.52
N ASP A 44 11.40 -16.61 1.64
CA ASP A 44 12.34 -17.57 1.08
C ASP A 44 12.66 -17.34 -0.41
N LEU A 45 12.01 -16.37 -1.05
CA LEU A 45 12.21 -16.04 -2.46
C LEU A 45 12.53 -14.54 -2.63
N HIS A 46 13.55 -14.23 -3.41
CA HIS A 46 13.92 -12.84 -3.67
C HIS A 46 12.75 -12.11 -4.36
N PRO A 47 12.38 -10.87 -3.96
CA PRO A 47 11.18 -10.19 -4.46
C PRO A 47 11.09 -10.04 -5.98
N LEU A 48 12.23 -9.84 -6.66
CA LEU A 48 12.26 -9.81 -8.13
C LEU A 48 11.90 -11.15 -8.76
N ASP A 49 12.32 -12.25 -8.15
CA ASP A 49 12.04 -13.59 -8.68
C ASP A 49 10.60 -13.98 -8.36
N ALA A 50 10.08 -13.60 -7.19
CA ALA A 50 8.65 -13.72 -6.87
C ALA A 50 7.75 -12.99 -7.88
N VAL A 51 8.15 -11.79 -8.33
CA VAL A 51 7.43 -11.07 -9.39
C VAL A 51 7.52 -11.80 -10.74
N LYS A 52 8.69 -12.33 -11.10
CA LYS A 52 8.88 -13.06 -12.37
C LYS A 52 8.06 -14.35 -12.41
N THR A 53 8.00 -15.09 -11.31
CA THR A 53 7.31 -16.39 -11.21
C THR A 53 5.84 -16.26 -10.80
N GLY A 54 5.37 -15.06 -10.44
CA GLY A 54 4.02 -14.84 -9.94
C GLY A 54 3.79 -15.32 -8.51
N GLN A 55 4.84 -15.64 -7.76
CA GLN A 55 4.77 -15.98 -6.33
C GLN A 55 4.69 -14.73 -5.43
N ASP A 56 4.71 -13.53 -5.99
CA ASP A 56 4.36 -12.30 -5.27
C ASP A 56 2.87 -12.27 -4.84
N SER A 57 2.06 -13.28 -5.19
CA SER A 57 0.73 -13.54 -4.61
C SER A 57 0.79 -13.68 -3.10
N ALA A 58 1.86 -14.28 -2.59
CA ALA A 58 2.05 -14.51 -1.17
C ALA A 58 2.02 -13.22 -0.34
N ILE A 59 2.30 -12.06 -0.95
CA ILE A 59 2.37 -10.76 -0.24
C ILE A 59 1.37 -9.71 -0.77
N CYS A 60 0.71 -10.00 -1.90
CA CYS A 60 -0.14 -9.05 -2.61
C CYS A 60 -1.47 -9.66 -3.07
N GLY A 61 -1.70 -10.96 -2.82
CA GLY A 61 -2.93 -11.69 -3.15
C GLY A 61 -3.39 -11.45 -4.57
N GLN A 62 -4.63 -10.98 -4.72
CA GLN A 62 -5.26 -10.68 -6.01
C GLN A 62 -5.05 -9.23 -6.48
N CYS A 63 -4.03 -8.52 -5.98
CA CYS A 63 -3.76 -7.15 -6.41
C CYS A 63 -3.62 -7.08 -7.95
N PRO A 64 -4.42 -6.23 -8.63
CA PRO A 64 -4.47 -6.16 -10.10
C PRO A 64 -3.17 -5.61 -10.69
N HIS A 65 -2.33 -4.98 -9.87
CA HIS A 65 -1.07 -4.39 -10.28
C HIS A 65 0.12 -5.35 -10.31
N ARG A 66 -0.08 -6.61 -9.92
CA ARG A 66 0.92 -7.69 -10.03
C ARG A 66 1.24 -8.02 -11.50
N GLY A 67 2.07 -9.05 -11.70
CA GLY A 67 2.50 -9.51 -13.01
C GLY A 67 3.96 -9.16 -13.31
N SER A 68 4.42 -9.50 -14.51
CA SER A 68 5.82 -9.33 -14.91
C SER A 68 5.95 -8.55 -16.22
N GLY A 69 7.12 -7.91 -16.43
CA GLY A 69 7.39 -7.13 -17.63
C GLY A 69 6.37 -6.02 -17.88
N THR A 70 5.81 -5.99 -19.10
CA THR A 70 4.83 -4.98 -19.53
C THR A 70 3.44 -5.16 -18.92
N LYS A 71 3.13 -6.34 -18.36
CA LYS A 71 1.83 -6.62 -17.71
C LYS A 71 1.75 -6.01 -16.31
N ARG A 72 2.88 -5.69 -15.69
CA ARG A 72 2.94 -5.17 -14.32
C ARG A 72 2.64 -3.67 -14.28
N THR A 73 1.64 -3.27 -13.51
CA THR A 73 1.28 -1.85 -13.31
C THR A 73 1.63 -1.30 -11.93
N CYS A 74 2.17 -2.13 -11.02
CA CYS A 74 2.62 -1.66 -9.73
C CYS A 74 3.79 -0.67 -9.88
N TYR A 75 3.62 0.51 -9.30
CA TYR A 75 4.59 1.61 -9.41
C TYR A 75 5.88 1.37 -8.61
N VAL A 76 5.88 0.41 -7.67
CA VAL A 76 7.06 0.12 -6.84
C VAL A 76 8.15 -0.51 -7.69
N ASN A 77 9.35 0.06 -7.66
CA ASN A 77 10.54 -0.53 -8.25
C ASN A 77 11.12 -1.60 -7.31
N VAL A 78 10.77 -2.86 -7.57
CA VAL A 78 11.13 -4.01 -6.72
C VAL A 78 12.64 -4.24 -6.67
N GLY A 79 13.38 -3.86 -7.72
CA GLY A 79 14.84 -4.01 -7.76
C GLY A 79 15.61 -3.01 -6.89
N GLN A 80 14.94 -2.01 -6.32
CA GLN A 80 15.54 -1.02 -5.42
C GLN A 80 15.27 -1.38 -3.96
N ALA A 81 14.44 -0.60 -3.27
CA ALA A 81 14.24 -0.74 -1.84
C ALA A 81 13.77 -2.16 -1.44
N PRO A 82 12.74 -2.79 -2.05
CA PRO A 82 12.31 -4.13 -1.64
C PRO A 82 13.42 -5.18 -1.73
N ALA A 83 14.18 -5.22 -2.83
CA ALA A 83 15.31 -6.13 -2.98
C ALA A 83 16.41 -5.86 -1.94
N ASN A 84 16.71 -4.59 -1.62
CA ASN A 84 17.70 -4.24 -0.61
C ASN A 84 17.28 -4.63 0.82
N ILE A 85 16.02 -4.38 1.18
CA ILE A 85 15.46 -4.80 2.48
C ILE A 85 15.50 -6.32 2.60
N TRP A 86 15.09 -7.04 1.56
CA TRP A 86 15.15 -8.51 1.56
C TRP A 86 16.58 -9.04 1.75
N ARG A 87 17.56 -8.51 1.01
CA ARG A 87 18.98 -8.91 1.17
C ARG A 87 19.50 -8.63 2.57
N THR A 88 19.14 -7.49 3.14
CA THR A 88 19.53 -7.12 4.51
C THR A 88 18.92 -8.07 5.53
N TYR A 89 17.64 -8.45 5.35
CA TYR A 89 16.98 -9.46 6.17
C TYR A 89 17.67 -10.83 6.07
N LYS A 90 17.96 -11.32 4.86
CA LYS A 90 18.66 -12.61 4.68
C LYS A 90 20.08 -12.62 5.24
N ALA A 91 20.71 -11.46 5.35
CA ALA A 91 22.01 -11.29 6.01
C ALA A 91 21.92 -11.13 7.55
N GLY A 92 20.72 -11.25 8.16
CA GLY A 92 20.52 -11.08 9.60
C GLY A 92 20.58 -9.62 10.08
N GLY A 93 20.43 -8.66 9.17
CA GLY A 93 20.58 -7.22 9.47
C GLY A 93 19.42 -6.59 10.26
N TYR A 94 18.36 -7.35 10.55
CA TYR A 94 17.22 -6.92 11.37
C TYR A 94 17.03 -7.91 12.51
N ALA A 95 17.04 -7.41 13.74
CA ALA A 95 16.68 -8.21 14.90
C ALA A 95 15.16 -8.43 14.95
N PRO A 96 14.68 -9.53 15.56
CA PRO A 96 13.28 -9.64 15.94
C PRO A 96 12.87 -8.45 16.82
N ILE A 97 11.64 -7.96 16.64
CA ILE A 97 11.14 -6.86 17.47
C ILE A 97 11.03 -7.28 18.93
N SER A 98 11.64 -6.49 19.82
CA SER A 98 11.60 -6.69 21.28
C SER A 98 10.68 -5.71 21.98
N SER A 99 10.51 -4.50 21.41
CA SER A 99 9.64 -3.45 21.94
C SER A 99 9.01 -2.67 20.79
N TYR A 100 7.68 -2.65 20.74
CA TYR A 100 6.94 -1.83 19.77
C TYR A 100 7.05 -0.35 20.13
N GLU A 101 7.01 -0.01 21.42
CA GLU A 101 7.17 1.36 21.90
C GLU A 101 8.49 1.98 21.44
N GLU A 102 9.62 1.30 21.68
CA GLU A 102 10.93 1.80 21.23
C GLU A 102 11.02 1.98 19.71
N ALA A 103 10.31 1.14 18.95
CA ALA A 103 10.33 1.18 17.50
C ALA A 103 9.55 2.38 16.92
N VAL A 104 8.43 2.79 17.55
CA VAL A 104 7.49 3.74 16.92
C VAL A 104 6.95 4.86 17.82
N GLN A 105 7.37 4.98 19.08
CA GLN A 105 6.86 6.00 20.00
C GLN A 105 6.98 7.42 19.42
N GLY A 106 5.85 8.11 19.30
CA GLY A 106 5.78 9.47 18.74
C GLY A 106 6.06 9.57 17.24
N ARG A 107 6.29 8.45 16.54
CA ARG A 107 6.56 8.38 15.10
C ARG A 107 5.29 8.05 14.33
N VAL A 108 5.33 8.28 13.02
CA VAL A 108 4.25 7.91 12.11
C VAL A 108 4.65 6.65 11.34
N VAL A 109 3.73 5.70 11.22
CA VAL A 109 3.97 4.43 10.52
C VAL A 109 3.33 4.45 9.13
N ARG A 110 4.11 4.17 8.09
CA ARG A 110 3.61 3.89 6.75
C ARG A 110 3.50 2.38 6.56
N PHE A 111 2.29 1.87 6.58
CA PHE A 111 2.00 0.48 6.29
C PHE A 111 2.04 0.22 4.78
N GLY A 112 2.75 -0.84 4.36
CA GLY A 112 2.78 -1.28 2.97
C GLY A 112 3.63 -0.37 2.06
N ALA A 113 4.88 -0.11 2.43
CA ALA A 113 5.84 0.50 1.51
C ALA A 113 6.11 -0.41 0.30
N TYR A 114 6.03 -1.72 0.51
CA TYR A 114 5.84 -2.75 -0.51
C TYR A 114 5.17 -3.98 0.14
N GLY A 115 4.40 -4.72 -0.65
CA GLY A 115 3.46 -5.72 -0.17
C GLY A 115 2.20 -5.10 0.43
N ASP A 116 1.12 -5.88 0.49
CA ASP A 116 -0.16 -5.43 1.02
C ASP A 116 -0.18 -5.57 2.55
N PRO A 117 -0.45 -4.49 3.30
CA PRO A 117 -0.33 -4.51 4.75
C PRO A 117 -1.37 -5.38 5.45
N ALA A 118 -2.46 -5.80 4.79
CA ALA A 118 -3.41 -6.75 5.34
C ALA A 118 -2.85 -8.18 5.47
N PHE A 119 -1.67 -8.45 4.90
CA PHE A 119 -0.95 -9.72 5.07
C PHE A 119 -0.14 -9.79 6.36
N MET A 120 0.07 -8.65 7.04
CA MET A 120 0.69 -8.63 8.36
C MET A 120 -0.39 -8.91 9.41
N PRO A 121 -0.18 -9.80 10.41
CA PRO A 121 -1.20 -10.08 11.42
C PRO A 121 -1.74 -8.83 12.11
N ILE A 122 -3.05 -8.79 12.37
CA ILE A 122 -3.72 -7.63 12.97
C ILE A 122 -3.12 -7.25 14.32
N THR A 123 -2.63 -8.23 15.08
CA THR A 123 -1.95 -8.01 16.37
C THR A 123 -0.67 -7.19 16.23
N VAL A 124 0.12 -7.41 15.17
CA VAL A 124 1.32 -6.62 14.87
C VAL A 124 0.94 -5.19 14.50
N VAL A 125 -0.10 -5.03 13.68
CA VAL A 125 -0.62 -3.71 13.30
C VAL A 125 -1.12 -2.95 14.53
N ALA A 126 -1.93 -3.59 15.37
CA ALA A 126 -2.45 -3.01 16.61
C ALA A 126 -1.34 -2.60 17.58
N ASN A 127 -0.31 -3.44 17.76
CA ASN A 127 0.83 -3.13 18.63
C ASN A 127 1.65 -1.94 18.13
N LEU A 128 1.86 -1.81 16.81
CA LEU A 128 2.50 -0.62 16.23
C LEU A 128 1.63 0.63 16.46
N LEU A 129 0.32 0.53 16.23
CA LEU A 129 -0.59 1.66 16.38
C LEU A 129 -0.81 2.11 17.83
N MET A 130 -0.59 1.24 18.80
CA MET A 130 -0.67 1.58 20.23
C MET A 130 0.30 2.70 20.62
N PHE A 131 1.48 2.74 20.01
CA PHE A 131 2.55 3.70 20.34
C PHE A 131 2.81 4.74 19.25
N ALA A 132 2.33 4.49 18.02
CA ALA A 132 2.50 5.41 16.91
C ALA A 132 1.67 6.69 17.09
N LYS A 133 2.25 7.83 16.73
CA LYS A 133 1.55 9.13 16.64
C LYS A 133 0.44 9.12 15.58
N GLY A 134 0.58 8.27 14.57
CA GLY A 134 -0.40 8.11 13.50
C GLY A 134 0.12 7.18 12.41
N HIS A 135 -0.69 6.97 11.38
CA HIS A 135 -0.33 6.04 10.31
C HIS A 135 -0.96 6.39 8.96
N THR A 136 -0.43 5.74 7.94
CA THR A 136 -1.10 5.59 6.65
C THR A 136 -1.03 4.14 6.17
N GLY A 137 -2.05 3.65 5.49
CA GLY A 137 -2.03 2.31 4.88
C GLY A 137 -3.22 2.09 3.94
N TYR A 138 -3.02 1.24 2.95
CA TYR A 138 -4.04 0.89 1.97
C TYR A 138 -3.89 -0.58 1.58
N THR A 139 -5.01 -1.27 1.39
CA THR A 139 -5.06 -2.68 1.01
C THR A 139 -5.91 -2.86 -0.24
N HIS A 140 -5.43 -3.64 -1.21
CA HIS A 140 -6.22 -4.14 -2.33
C HIS A 140 -6.98 -5.42 -1.95
N GLN A 141 -6.79 -5.96 -0.75
CA GLN A 141 -7.52 -7.15 -0.28
C GLN A 141 -8.81 -6.80 0.46
N TRP A 142 -9.33 -5.58 0.36
CA TRP A 142 -10.47 -5.10 1.16
C TRP A 142 -11.76 -5.94 1.02
N PHE A 143 -11.85 -6.76 -0.04
CA PHE A 143 -12.94 -7.70 -0.31
C PHE A 143 -12.67 -9.13 0.19
N GLN A 144 -11.50 -9.39 0.77
CA GLN A 144 -11.14 -10.67 1.37
C GLN A 144 -11.56 -10.71 2.84
N GLU A 145 -12.02 -11.87 3.30
CA GLU A 145 -12.47 -12.06 4.68
C GLU A 145 -11.35 -11.75 5.69
N PHE A 146 -10.12 -12.22 5.43
CA PHE A 146 -8.99 -11.96 6.32
C PHE A 146 -8.63 -10.46 6.43
N ALA A 147 -9.11 -9.63 5.51
CA ALA A 147 -8.87 -8.19 5.54
C ALA A 147 -9.94 -7.39 6.30
N ALA A 148 -11.03 -8.03 6.74
CA ALA A 148 -12.17 -7.36 7.35
C ALA A 148 -11.78 -6.54 8.61
N ASP A 149 -10.89 -7.08 9.43
CA ASP A 149 -10.41 -6.45 10.68
C ASP A 149 -9.57 -5.19 10.46
N TYR A 150 -9.09 -4.95 9.24
CA TYR A 150 -8.34 -3.73 8.93
C TYR A 150 -9.24 -2.58 8.49
N LYS A 151 -10.56 -2.77 8.41
CA LYS A 151 -11.51 -1.69 8.12
C LYS A 151 -11.45 -0.64 9.22
N GLY A 152 -11.37 0.62 8.82
CA GLY A 152 -11.12 1.71 9.76
C GLY A 152 -9.64 1.82 10.17
N ILE A 153 -8.74 0.95 9.71
CA ILE A 153 -7.29 1.08 9.94
C ILE A 153 -6.60 1.38 8.62
N PHE A 154 -6.90 0.62 7.57
CA PHE A 154 -6.42 0.85 6.22
C PHE A 154 -7.53 1.39 5.32
N MET A 155 -7.11 2.06 4.26
CA MET A 155 -8.00 2.44 3.16
C MET A 155 -8.23 1.22 2.26
N ALA A 156 -9.43 1.06 1.71
CA ALA A 156 -9.63 0.22 0.54
C ALA A 156 -8.95 0.88 -0.66
N SER A 157 -7.94 0.25 -1.23
CA SER A 157 -7.32 0.68 -2.48
C SER A 157 -8.17 0.19 -3.64
N VAL A 158 -8.71 1.12 -4.42
CA VAL A 158 -9.69 0.84 -5.48
C VAL A 158 -9.25 1.49 -6.78
N ASP A 159 -9.56 0.81 -7.89
CA ASP A 159 -9.13 1.21 -9.24
C ASP A 159 -10.30 1.74 -10.10
N SER A 160 -11.54 1.65 -9.62
CA SER A 160 -12.73 2.11 -10.34
C SER A 160 -13.78 2.77 -9.46
N ALA A 161 -14.72 3.49 -10.08
CA ALA A 161 -15.86 4.09 -9.36
C ALA A 161 -16.78 3.03 -8.74
N ILE A 162 -16.94 1.89 -9.43
CA ILE A 162 -17.76 0.77 -8.97
C ILE A 162 -17.13 0.15 -7.71
N GLU A 163 -15.82 -0.13 -7.74
CA GLU A 163 -15.11 -0.62 -6.55
C GLU A 163 -15.15 0.38 -5.39
N GLU A 164 -15.05 1.67 -5.70
CA GLU A 164 -15.15 2.73 -4.70
C GLU A 164 -16.52 2.74 -4.01
N GLU A 165 -17.61 2.64 -4.77
CA GLU A 165 -18.97 2.53 -4.24
C GLU A 165 -19.16 1.24 -3.42
N MET A 166 -18.68 0.10 -3.92
CA MET A 166 -18.74 -1.18 -3.23
C MET A 166 -17.96 -1.19 -1.91
N ALA A 167 -16.75 -0.64 -1.89
CA ALA A 167 -15.96 -0.56 -0.68
C ALA A 167 -16.62 0.38 0.35
N GLN A 168 -17.16 1.51 -0.08
CA GLN A 168 -17.86 2.46 0.78
C GLN A 168 -19.16 1.89 1.35
N SER A 169 -19.94 1.14 0.57
CA SER A 169 -21.16 0.48 1.05
C SER A 169 -20.87 -0.58 2.11
N GLN A 170 -19.66 -1.13 2.10
CA GLN A 170 -19.15 -2.03 3.15
C GLN A 170 -18.49 -1.28 4.33
N GLY A 171 -18.45 0.05 4.32
CA GLY A 171 -17.92 0.88 5.41
C GLY A 171 -16.42 1.19 5.33
N TRP A 172 -15.75 0.91 4.21
CA TRP A 172 -14.36 1.32 4.01
C TRP A 172 -14.25 2.80 3.62
N LYS A 173 -13.17 3.46 4.06
CA LYS A 173 -12.68 4.67 3.38
C LYS A 173 -11.80 4.27 2.21
N THR A 174 -11.92 4.96 1.08
CA THR A 174 -11.26 4.58 -0.17
C THR A 174 -10.04 5.43 -0.47
N PHE A 175 -9.04 4.81 -1.07
CA PHE A 175 -7.99 5.49 -1.82
C PHE A 175 -8.13 5.09 -3.28
N ARG A 176 -8.39 6.06 -4.16
CA ARG A 176 -8.61 5.82 -5.59
C ARG A 176 -7.60 6.58 -6.45
N VAL A 177 -7.06 5.89 -7.44
CA VAL A 177 -6.23 6.49 -8.49
C VAL A 177 -7.11 6.82 -9.69
N TYR A 178 -7.07 8.08 -10.13
CA TYR A 178 -7.83 8.60 -11.25
C TYR A 178 -6.93 8.77 -12.47
N ALA A 179 -7.48 8.64 -13.68
CA ALA A 179 -6.76 9.04 -14.88
C ALA A 179 -6.45 10.55 -14.85
N PRO A 180 -5.35 11.03 -15.47
CA PRO A 180 -4.90 12.42 -15.34
C PRO A 180 -5.94 13.50 -15.71
N ASP A 181 -6.87 13.17 -16.60
CA ASP A 181 -7.88 14.09 -17.14
C ASP A 181 -9.29 13.87 -16.57
N LEU A 182 -9.46 12.91 -15.66
CA LEU A 182 -10.77 12.67 -15.02
C LEU A 182 -10.89 13.50 -13.73
N PRO A 183 -12.06 14.12 -13.48
CA PRO A 183 -12.28 14.82 -12.22
C PRO A 183 -12.28 13.83 -11.04
N ILE A 184 -11.76 14.30 -9.90
CA ILE A 184 -11.88 13.58 -8.62
C ILE A 184 -13.23 13.95 -8.01
N GLU A 185 -14.21 13.07 -8.15
CA GLU A 185 -15.55 13.20 -7.56
C GLU A 185 -15.69 12.28 -6.34
N GLY A 186 -16.43 12.72 -5.32
CA GLY A 186 -16.71 11.92 -4.11
C GLY A 186 -15.54 11.70 -3.14
N ALA A 187 -14.34 12.19 -3.47
CA ALA A 187 -13.14 12.05 -2.66
C ALA A 187 -12.39 13.38 -2.50
N LYS A 188 -11.63 13.52 -1.41
CA LYS A 188 -10.71 14.66 -1.26
C LYS A 188 -9.47 14.42 -2.10
N THR A 189 -9.05 15.40 -2.88
CA THR A 189 -7.78 15.32 -3.61
C THR A 189 -6.60 15.25 -2.63
N CYS A 190 -5.65 14.36 -2.90
CA CYS A 190 -4.44 14.21 -2.10
C CYS A 190 -3.67 15.54 -1.96
N PRO A 191 -3.44 16.06 -0.73
CA PRO A 191 -2.73 17.32 -0.55
C PRO A 191 -1.30 17.33 -1.09
N ALA A 192 -0.62 16.18 -1.10
CA ALA A 192 0.71 16.06 -1.68
C ALA A 192 0.73 16.36 -3.19
N GLN A 193 -0.34 16.00 -3.92
CA GLN A 193 -0.46 16.34 -5.34
C GLN A 193 -0.69 17.84 -5.54
N LEU A 194 -1.54 18.46 -4.72
CA LEU A 194 -1.87 19.88 -4.82
C LEU A 194 -0.69 20.80 -4.49
N THR A 195 0.27 20.30 -3.71
CA THR A 195 1.34 21.12 -3.13
C THR A 195 2.73 20.75 -3.61
N ASP A 196 2.85 19.87 -4.62
CA ASP A 196 4.11 19.27 -5.07
C ASP A 196 4.94 18.70 -3.90
N ASN A 197 4.31 17.82 -3.13
CA ASN A 197 4.86 17.13 -1.97
C ASN A 197 5.33 18.03 -0.81
N ARG A 198 4.99 19.34 -0.80
CA ARG A 198 5.24 20.21 0.36
C ARG A 198 4.41 19.79 1.59
N VAL A 199 3.20 19.29 1.36
CA VAL A 199 2.42 18.58 2.39
C VAL A 199 2.78 17.09 2.35
N GLN A 200 3.60 16.67 3.31
CA GLN A 200 4.08 15.29 3.43
C GLN A 200 3.10 14.39 4.18
N CYS A 201 3.14 13.08 3.90
CA CYS A 201 2.24 12.10 4.52
C CYS A 201 2.34 12.08 6.05
N GLU A 202 3.54 12.19 6.62
CA GLU A 202 3.76 12.23 8.08
C GLU A 202 2.99 13.37 8.78
N ARG A 203 2.65 14.44 8.06
CA ARG A 203 1.90 15.59 8.57
C ARG A 203 0.41 15.48 8.24
N CYS A 204 0.09 14.96 7.07
CA CYS A 204 -1.27 14.91 6.52
C CYS A 204 -2.15 13.84 7.20
N LEU A 205 -1.68 12.59 7.25
CA LEU A 205 -2.37 11.46 7.89
C LEU A 205 -3.83 11.21 7.44
N LEU A 206 -4.21 11.62 6.22
CA LEU A 206 -5.56 11.38 5.71
C LEU A 206 -5.79 9.93 5.26
N CYS A 207 -4.76 9.23 4.79
CA CYS A 207 -4.85 7.84 4.35
C CYS A 207 -4.80 6.83 5.52
N ASN A 208 -5.60 7.06 6.56
CA ASN A 208 -5.56 6.34 7.84
C ASN A 208 -6.76 5.39 8.08
N GLY A 209 -7.54 5.11 7.03
CA GLY A 209 -8.73 4.25 7.08
C GLY A 209 -9.98 4.88 7.69
N LYS A 210 -9.91 6.08 8.30
CA LYS A 210 -11.03 6.67 9.07
C LYS A 210 -11.54 8.01 8.53
N LYS A 211 -10.64 8.92 8.20
CA LYS A 211 -10.98 10.35 8.09
C LYS A 211 -11.73 10.76 6.82
N ALA A 212 -11.33 10.24 5.67
CA ALA A 212 -11.87 10.67 4.38
C ALA A 212 -11.57 9.65 3.28
N ASN A 213 -12.37 9.69 2.21
CA ASN A 213 -11.99 9.09 0.93
C ASN A 213 -10.98 10.00 0.24
N ILE A 214 -9.96 9.43 -0.39
CA ILE A 214 -8.83 10.15 -0.97
C ILE A 214 -8.66 9.78 -2.43
N GLY A 215 -8.64 10.79 -3.30
CA GLY A 215 -8.36 10.65 -4.72
C GLY A 215 -6.98 11.20 -5.07
N ILE A 216 -6.29 10.55 -6.00
CA ILE A 216 -5.08 11.08 -6.61
C ILE A 216 -5.10 10.82 -8.12
N HIS A 217 -4.61 11.74 -8.93
CA HIS A 217 -4.38 11.48 -10.34
C HIS A 217 -3.13 10.62 -10.51
N ALA A 218 -3.19 9.68 -11.45
CA ALA A 218 -2.05 8.89 -11.86
C ALA A 218 -0.94 9.83 -12.36
N HIS A 219 0.28 9.61 -11.90
CA HIS A 219 1.45 10.42 -12.23
C HIS A 219 2.65 9.52 -12.52
N GLY A 220 3.67 10.08 -13.19
CA GLY A 220 4.86 9.33 -13.59
C GLY A 220 4.54 8.18 -14.55
N ARG A 221 5.20 7.02 -14.38
CA ARG A 221 5.01 5.86 -15.25
C ARG A 221 3.59 5.27 -15.17
N ALA A 222 2.93 5.40 -14.02
CA ALA A 222 1.57 4.91 -13.80
C ALA A 222 0.52 5.69 -14.62
N ALA A 223 0.78 6.96 -14.96
CA ALA A 223 -0.14 7.76 -15.78
C ALA A 223 -0.39 7.13 -17.16
N LYS A 224 0.65 6.55 -17.77
CA LYS A 224 0.53 5.85 -19.07
C LYS A 224 -0.31 4.56 -18.96
N GLN A 225 -0.28 3.91 -17.79
CA GLN A 225 -0.98 2.65 -17.56
C GLN A 225 -2.47 2.89 -17.28
N VAL A 226 -2.80 3.91 -16.49
CA VAL A 226 -4.20 4.27 -16.19
C VAL A 226 -4.88 4.96 -17.38
N ALA A 227 -4.16 5.75 -18.18
CA ALA A 227 -4.72 6.39 -19.38
C ALA A 227 -5.20 5.38 -20.45
N GLY A 228 -4.64 4.16 -20.47
CA GLY A 228 -5.07 3.08 -21.37
C GLY A 228 -6.30 2.30 -20.89
N LEU A 229 -6.73 2.50 -19.64
CA LEU A 229 -7.90 1.87 -19.02
C LEU A 229 -9.14 2.78 -19.07
N LYS A 230 -9.09 3.89 -19.81
CA LYS A 230 -10.28 4.72 -20.04
C LYS A 230 -11.39 3.81 -20.58
N PRO A 231 -12.58 3.78 -19.95
CA PRO A 231 -13.74 3.18 -20.58
C PRO A 231 -13.89 3.83 -21.94
N ALA A 232 -14.12 3.03 -22.98
CA ALA A 232 -14.60 3.59 -24.24
C ALA A 232 -15.87 4.37 -23.88
N LEU A 233 -15.79 5.70 -23.89
CA LEU A 233 -16.98 6.55 -23.82
C LEU A 233 -17.87 6.05 -24.94
N HIS A 234 -18.96 5.34 -24.60
CA HIS A 234 -20.02 5.09 -25.54
C HIS A 234 -20.47 6.47 -26.00
N ARG A 235 -20.03 6.86 -27.20
CA ARG A 235 -20.65 7.95 -27.93
C ARG A 235 -22.08 7.48 -28.18
N ALA A 236 -22.99 7.80 -27.28
CA ALA A 236 -24.40 7.78 -27.57
C ALA A 236 -24.58 8.73 -28.75
N ARG A 237 -24.69 8.16 -29.96
CA ARG A 237 -25.13 8.91 -31.12
C ARG A 237 -26.54 9.34 -30.79
N ALA A 238 -26.73 10.65 -30.57
CA ALA A 238 -28.06 11.23 -30.57
C ALA A 238 -28.71 10.85 -31.91
N VAL A 239 -29.75 10.03 -31.84
CA VAL A 239 -30.66 9.81 -32.97
C VAL A 239 -31.39 11.13 -33.14
N GLN A 240 -31.05 11.87 -34.18
CA GLN A 240 -31.85 13.00 -34.63
C GLN A 240 -33.09 12.43 -35.31
N HIS A 241 -34.25 12.77 -34.76
CA HIS A 241 -35.55 12.62 -35.43
C HIS A 241 -35.76 13.73 -36.44
#